data_AF-A0A914I1M2-F1
#
_entry.id   AF-A0A914I1M2-F1
#
_cell.length_a   1.000
_cell.length_b   1.000
_cell.length_c   1.000
_cell.angle_alpha   90.00
_cell.angle_beta   90.00
_cell.angle_gamma   90.00
#
_symmetry.space_group_name_H-M   'P 1'
#
loop_
_entity.id
_entity.type
_entity.pdbx_description
1 polymer ?
#
loop_
_entity_poly.entity_id
_entity_poly.type
_entity_poly.pdbx_seq_one_letter_code
_entity_poly.pdbx_strand_id
1 'polypeptide(L)'
;MHSIFGLLAGQMAMVSAAADRLIAVMCPMMHTQLTGSTKYLAVHTGLAIACGASIAVYAQRFSMSHPFLPVTGYISDLLVLDMEMIALVSIQILCAINIVLYVLVWVVVKKRSSTISNKEPQEKLFKSLVVIIGIVIGGYVFNNIFRLVSNHWLQHNDVVKWWANVFGGIILNIGASAETPALYIFSTDYRSAINKVLARFICCGCLKKNAQNSGILASACAVTRVNAVTVAIKMPHRISLNSNVHHPNIVK
;
A
#
# COMPACT_ATOMS: atom_id res chain seq x y z
N MET A 1 4.59 4.75 21.85
CA MET A 1 5.71 4.83 20.88
C MET A 1 5.48 4.03 19.61
N HIS A 2 5.30 2.70 19.70
CA HIS A 2 5.14 1.83 18.52
C HIS A 2 4.04 2.28 17.55
N SER A 3 2.90 2.75 18.06
CA SER A 3 1.77 3.20 17.21
C SER A 3 2.07 4.49 16.44
N ILE A 4 2.79 5.45 17.03
CA ILE A 4 3.19 6.70 16.35
C ILE A 4 4.24 6.41 15.27
N PHE A 5 5.21 5.55 15.59
CA PHE A 5 6.19 5.06 14.62
C PHE A 5 5.49 4.46 13.40
N GLY A 6 4.56 3.53 13.63
CA GLY A 6 3.82 2.84 12.56
C GLY A 6 2.99 3.80 11.71
N LEU A 7 2.34 4.80 12.33
CA LEU A 7 1.54 5.78 11.62
C LEU A 7 2.36 6.59 10.61
N LEU A 8 3.49 7.16 11.05
CA LEU A 8 4.30 8.02 10.18
C LEU A 8 5.15 7.20 9.19
N ALA A 9 5.68 6.05 9.62
CA ALA A 9 6.38 5.13 8.72
C ALA A 9 5.44 4.60 7.62
N GLY A 10 4.21 4.24 7.97
CA GLY A 10 3.18 3.81 7.01
C GLY A 10 2.84 4.91 6.01
N GLN A 11 2.66 6.15 6.48
CA GLN A 11 2.46 7.31 5.61
C GLN A 11 3.62 7.53 4.63
N MET A 12 4.85 7.47 5.12
CA MET A 12 6.03 7.63 4.27
C MET A 12 6.20 6.46 3.28
N ALA A 13 5.81 5.25 3.67
CA ALA A 13 5.75 4.10 2.78
C ALA A 13 4.70 4.30 1.67
N MET A 14 3.55 4.88 1.97
CA MET A 14 2.54 5.22 0.95
C MET A 14 3.04 6.29 -0.03
N VAL A 15 3.71 7.34 0.47
CA VAL A 15 4.35 8.36 -0.39
C VAL A 15 5.41 7.72 -1.27
N SER A 16 6.23 6.82 -0.72
CA SER A 16 7.23 6.06 -1.47
C SER A 16 6.59 5.20 -2.56
N ALA A 17 5.48 4.51 -2.27
CA ALA A 17 4.74 3.73 -3.25
C ALA A 17 4.11 4.60 -4.35
N ALA A 18 3.61 5.80 -4.00
CA ALA A 18 3.10 6.76 -4.97
C ALA A 18 4.21 7.29 -5.89
N ALA A 19 5.40 7.57 -5.33
CA ALA A 19 6.57 7.98 -6.08
C ALA A 19 7.08 6.88 -7.02
N ASP A 20 7.17 5.63 -6.55
CA ASP A 20 7.52 4.46 -7.39
C ASP A 20 6.57 4.33 -8.58
N ARG A 21 5.26 4.44 -8.36
CA ARG A 21 4.26 4.42 -9.43
C ARG A 21 4.42 5.57 -10.42
N LEU A 22 4.72 6.78 -9.94
CA LEU A 22 5.00 7.92 -10.81
C LEU A 22 6.21 7.65 -11.70
N ILE A 23 7.29 7.11 -11.13
CA ILE A 23 8.49 6.73 -11.89
C ILE A 23 8.17 5.63 -12.91
N ALA A 24 7.38 4.62 -12.53
CA ALA A 24 6.96 3.54 -13.43
C ALA A 24 6.18 4.05 -14.64
N VAL A 25 5.27 5.02 -14.43
CA VAL A 25 4.48 5.61 -15.52
C VAL A 25 5.32 6.55 -16.39
N MET A 26 6.16 7.39 -15.79
CA MET A 26 6.98 8.37 -16.52
C MET A 26 8.11 7.71 -17.31
N CYS A 27 8.83 6.75 -16.70
CA CYS A 27 10.08 6.20 -17.21
C CYS A 27 10.10 4.66 -17.08
N PRO A 28 9.29 3.91 -17.86
CA PRO A 28 9.15 2.45 -17.70
C PRO A 28 10.47 1.68 -17.95
N MET A 29 11.32 2.14 -18.87
CA MET A 29 12.62 1.51 -19.13
C MET A 29 13.56 1.61 -17.91
N MET A 30 13.61 2.80 -17.29
CA MET A 30 14.42 3.04 -16.09
C MET A 30 13.84 2.29 -14.88
N HIS A 31 12.52 2.27 -14.75
CA HIS A 31 11.83 1.55 -13.67
C HIS A 31 12.16 0.06 -13.71
N THR A 32 12.11 -0.58 -14.88
CA THR A 32 12.43 -2.01 -15.04
C THR A 32 13.87 -2.33 -14.59
N GLN A 33 14.82 -1.43 -14.83
CA GLN A 33 16.22 -1.57 -14.37
C GLN A 33 16.34 -1.37 -12.84
N LEU A 34 15.59 -0.42 -12.28
CA LEU A 34 15.61 -0.10 -10.84
C LEU A 34 14.93 -1.17 -9.98
N THR A 35 13.77 -1.68 -10.40
CA THR A 35 12.99 -2.65 -9.62
C THR A 35 13.72 -3.98 -9.44
N GLY A 36 14.64 -4.33 -10.35
CA GLY A 36 15.49 -5.52 -10.21
C GLY A 36 16.52 -5.42 -9.08
N SER A 37 16.78 -4.22 -8.55
CA SER A 37 17.78 -3.98 -7.52
C SER A 37 17.16 -4.02 -6.12
N THR A 38 17.60 -4.94 -5.28
CA THR A 38 17.23 -4.99 -3.84
C THR A 38 17.56 -3.69 -3.11
N LYS A 39 18.54 -2.92 -3.61
CA LYS A 39 18.93 -1.62 -3.07
C LYS A 39 17.80 -0.60 -3.17
N TYR A 40 17.00 -0.63 -4.24
CA TYR A 40 15.91 0.32 -4.44
C TYR A 40 14.84 0.18 -3.35
N LEU A 41 14.39 -1.05 -3.10
CA LEU A 41 13.43 -1.35 -2.03
C LEU A 41 14.00 -1.04 -0.64
N ALA A 42 15.29 -1.30 -0.43
CA ALA A 42 15.97 -0.99 0.84
C ALA A 42 16.00 0.51 1.11
N VAL A 43 16.19 1.35 0.09
CA VAL A 43 16.18 2.82 0.25
C VAL A 43 14.80 3.32 0.66
N HIS A 44 13.73 2.89 -0.02
CA HIS A 44 12.36 3.28 0.35
C HIS A 44 11.97 2.81 1.76
N THR A 45 12.35 1.58 2.11
CA THR A 45 12.11 1.02 3.44
C THR A 45 12.90 1.77 4.51
N GLY A 46 14.18 2.06 4.25
CA GLY A 46 15.03 2.85 5.14
C GLY A 46 14.49 4.26 5.36
N LEU A 47 13.97 4.90 4.31
CA LEU A 47 13.36 6.23 4.40
C LEU A 47 12.08 6.22 5.25
N ALA A 48 11.23 5.21 5.10
CA ALA A 48 10.04 5.03 5.92
C ALA A 48 10.40 4.79 7.40
N ILE A 49 11.38 3.92 7.67
CA ILE A 49 11.86 3.64 9.03
C ILE A 49 12.50 4.89 9.65
N ALA A 50 13.33 5.62 8.91
CA ALA A 50 13.96 6.85 9.39
C ALA A 50 12.93 7.92 9.75
N CYS A 51 11.89 8.08 8.94
CA CYS A 51 10.78 8.99 9.21
C CYS A 51 9.98 8.57 10.46
N GLY A 52 9.64 7.28 10.60
CA GLY A 52 8.97 6.78 11.80
C GLY A 52 9.84 6.91 13.06
N ALA A 53 11.15 6.65 12.94
CA ALA A 53 12.09 6.71 14.05
C ALA A 53 12.30 8.15 14.54
N SER A 54 12.36 9.13 13.63
CA SER A 54 12.56 10.53 14.01
C SER A 54 11.40 11.05 14.88
N ILE A 55 10.15 10.74 14.53
CA ILE A 55 8.99 11.13 15.34
C ILE A 55 8.91 10.34 16.66
N ALA A 56 9.34 9.07 16.67
CA ALA A 56 9.37 8.28 17.89
C ALA A 56 10.40 8.82 18.89
N VAL A 57 11.59 9.21 18.43
CA VAL A 57 12.63 9.87 19.25
C VAL A 57 12.11 11.21 19.76
N TYR A 58 11.43 11.99 18.92
CA TYR A 58 10.81 13.25 19.33
C TYR A 58 9.75 13.03 20.43
N ALA A 59 8.91 12.00 20.28
CA ALA A 59 7.93 11.60 21.30
C ALA A 59 8.55 11.18 22.61
N GLN A 60 9.67 10.46 22.55
CA GLN A 60 10.38 10.07 23.74
C GLN A 60 10.94 11.28 24.49
N ARG A 61 11.54 12.23 23.77
CA ARG A 61 12.02 13.48 24.38
C ARG A 61 10.89 14.29 24.99
N PHE A 62 9.77 14.43 24.27
CA PHE A 62 8.60 15.14 24.77
C PHE A 62 8.05 14.52 26.08
N SER A 63 7.98 13.19 26.14
CA SER A 63 7.53 12.46 27.33
C SER A 63 8.48 12.64 28.52
N MET A 64 9.79 12.72 28.30
CA MET A 64 10.75 13.00 29.38
C MET A 64 10.61 14.44 29.92
N SER A 65 10.27 15.40 29.06
CA SER A 65 10.07 16.79 29.46
C SER A 65 8.75 17.04 30.22
N HIS A 66 7.77 16.14 30.10
CA HIS A 66 6.45 16.29 30.72
C HIS A 66 6.04 15.04 31.52
N PRO A 67 6.72 14.73 32.64
CA PRO A 67 6.51 13.48 33.39
C PRO A 67 5.13 13.37 34.04
N PHE A 68 4.41 14.48 34.20
CA PHE A 68 3.08 14.51 34.83
C PHE A 68 1.93 14.18 33.85
N LEU A 69 2.20 14.09 32.55
CA LEU A 69 1.18 13.71 31.58
C LEU A 69 0.91 12.20 31.69
N PRO A 70 -0.34 11.77 31.92
CA PRO A 70 -0.66 10.36 31.97
C PRO A 70 -0.51 9.75 30.58
N VAL A 71 0.41 8.80 30.43
CA VAL A 71 0.57 8.02 29.19
C VAL A 71 -0.21 6.72 29.36
N THR A 72 -1.50 6.71 29.00
CA THR A 72 -2.34 5.51 29.14
C THR A 72 -2.07 4.45 28.06
N GLY A 73 -1.11 4.71 27.17
CA GLY A 73 -0.87 3.93 25.96
C GLY A 73 -1.75 4.34 24.78
N TYR A 74 -2.70 5.25 25.00
CA TYR A 74 -3.51 5.84 23.93
C TYR A 74 -2.71 6.87 23.14
N ILE A 75 -2.82 6.83 21.80
CA ILE A 75 -2.02 7.69 20.93
C ILE A 75 -2.38 9.18 21.08
N SER A 76 -3.63 9.51 21.39
CA SER A 76 -4.03 10.91 21.54
C SER A 76 -3.45 11.55 22.81
N ASP A 77 -3.12 10.78 23.83
CA ASP A 77 -2.49 11.29 25.06
C ASP A 77 -1.09 11.85 24.76
N LEU A 78 -0.45 11.32 23.70
CA LEU A 78 0.83 11.81 23.20
C LEU A 78 0.66 12.98 22.22
N LEU A 79 -0.55 13.21 21.70
CA LEU A 79 -0.88 14.31 20.80
C LEU A 79 -1.48 15.48 21.59
N VAL A 80 -0.69 16.02 22.51
CA VAL A 80 -1.04 17.18 23.33
C VAL A 80 0.06 18.24 23.16
N LEU A 81 -0.30 19.53 23.24
CA LEU A 81 0.62 20.67 23.13
C LEU A 81 1.40 20.67 21.79
N ASP A 82 2.71 20.92 21.84
CA ASP A 82 3.61 21.03 20.67
C ASP A 82 3.65 19.74 19.85
N MET A 83 3.41 18.61 20.50
CA MET A 83 3.46 17.31 19.86
C MET A 83 2.30 17.07 18.90
N GLU A 84 1.12 17.56 19.28
CA GLU A 84 -0.05 17.55 18.41
C GLU A 84 0.25 18.30 17.11
N MET A 85 0.80 19.51 17.23
CA MET A 85 1.12 20.35 16.08
C MET A 85 2.11 19.67 15.15
N ILE A 86 3.24 19.17 15.67
CA ILE A 86 4.28 18.58 14.83
C ILE A 86 3.82 17.29 14.16
N ALA A 87 3.20 16.37 14.91
CA ALA A 87 2.77 15.10 14.37
C ALA A 87 1.65 15.27 13.34
N LEU A 88 0.64 16.11 13.63
CA LEU A 88 -0.47 16.33 12.71
C LEU A 88 -0.07 17.08 11.47
N VAL A 89 0.73 18.14 11.59
CA VAL A 89 1.23 18.88 10.44
C VAL A 89 2.07 17.96 9.56
N SER A 90 2.93 17.12 10.15
CA SER A 90 3.73 16.14 9.38
C SER A 90 2.86 15.16 8.61
N ILE A 91 1.82 14.59 9.25
CA ILE A 91 0.89 13.66 8.60
C ILE A 91 0.10 14.36 7.48
N GLN A 92 -0.36 15.59 7.71
CA GLN A 92 -1.10 16.37 6.70
C GLN A 92 -0.22 16.71 5.49
N ILE A 93 1.04 17.08 5.71
CA ILE A 93 2.01 17.32 4.64
C ILE A 93 2.23 16.04 3.82
N LEU A 94 2.46 14.90 4.47
CA LEU A 94 2.63 13.63 3.77
C LEU A 94 1.38 13.23 2.97
N CYS A 95 0.18 13.44 3.54
CA CYS A 95 -1.08 13.24 2.82
C CYS A 95 -1.20 14.16 1.60
N ALA A 96 -0.85 15.44 1.74
CA ALA A 96 -0.89 16.40 0.64
C ALA A 96 0.10 16.02 -0.48
N ILE A 97 1.32 15.62 -0.13
CA ILE A 97 2.33 15.11 -1.08
C ILE A 97 1.76 13.88 -1.81
N ASN A 98 1.11 12.97 -1.09
CA ASN A 98 0.52 11.77 -1.67
C ASN A 98 -0.59 12.11 -2.70
N ILE A 99 -1.47 13.06 -2.36
CA ILE A 99 -2.49 13.58 -3.30
C ILE A 99 -1.81 14.12 -4.56
N VAL A 100 -0.80 14.98 -4.42
CA VAL A 100 -0.09 15.59 -5.54
C VAL A 100 0.55 14.51 -6.43
N LEU A 101 1.27 13.55 -5.85
CA LEU A 101 1.90 12.45 -6.60
C LEU A 101 0.87 11.66 -7.41
N TYR A 102 -0.30 11.36 -6.83
CA TYR A 102 -1.33 10.63 -7.54
C TYR A 102 -2.05 11.45 -8.62
N VAL A 103 -2.26 12.75 -8.39
CA VAL A 103 -2.76 13.65 -9.44
C VAL A 103 -1.77 13.69 -10.60
N LEU A 104 -0.46 13.72 -10.34
CA LEU A 104 0.57 13.64 -11.38
C LEU A 104 0.50 12.31 -12.13
N VAL A 105 0.41 11.17 -11.43
CA VAL A 105 0.22 9.85 -12.07
C VAL A 105 -1.02 9.87 -12.96
N TRP A 106 -2.14 10.40 -12.47
CA TRP A 106 -3.38 10.53 -13.24
C TRP A 106 -3.20 11.34 -14.52
N VAL A 107 -2.57 12.51 -14.43
CA VAL A 107 -2.32 13.38 -15.59
C VAL A 107 -1.42 12.68 -16.61
N VAL A 108 -0.34 12.02 -16.18
CA VAL A 108 0.59 11.33 -17.09
C VAL A 108 -0.11 10.14 -17.77
N VAL A 109 -0.87 9.33 -17.02
CA VAL A 109 -1.63 8.19 -17.58
C VAL A 109 -2.66 8.69 -18.59
N LYS A 110 -3.42 9.74 -18.26
CA LYS A 110 -4.43 10.32 -19.17
C LYS A 110 -3.80 10.83 -20.46
N LYS A 111 -2.66 11.52 -20.36
CA LYS A 111 -1.93 12.01 -21.54
C LYS A 111 -1.44 10.86 -22.43
N ARG A 112 -0.97 9.76 -21.84
CA ARG A 112 -0.43 8.60 -22.58
C ARG A 112 -1.52 7.72 -23.20
N SER A 113 -2.67 7.58 -22.52
CA SER A 113 -3.83 6.82 -23.02
C SER A 113 -4.36 7.37 -24.36
N SER A 114 -4.25 8.68 -24.59
CA SER A 114 -4.63 9.31 -25.86
C SER A 114 -3.74 8.91 -27.04
N THR A 115 -2.52 8.42 -26.79
CA THR A 115 -1.52 8.16 -27.84
C THR A 115 -1.43 6.69 -28.26
N ILE A 116 -1.80 5.73 -27.39
CA ILE A 116 -1.55 4.30 -27.62
C ILE A 116 -2.87 3.53 -27.74
N SER A 117 -3.06 2.80 -28.85
CA SER A 117 -4.29 2.05 -29.15
C SER A 117 -4.56 0.84 -28.23
N ASN A 118 -3.53 0.34 -27.52
CA ASN A 118 -3.65 -0.77 -26.54
C ASN A 118 -4.03 -0.28 -25.13
N LYS A 119 -5.31 0.06 -24.93
CA LYS A 119 -5.82 0.71 -23.70
C LYS A 119 -6.14 -0.22 -22.52
N GLU A 120 -6.52 -1.47 -22.78
CA GLU A 120 -7.24 -2.29 -21.78
C GLU A 120 -6.48 -2.68 -20.49
N PRO A 121 -5.22 -3.15 -20.51
CA PRO A 121 -4.57 -3.65 -19.29
C PRO A 121 -4.09 -2.51 -18.36
N GLN A 122 -3.63 -1.38 -18.92
CA GLN A 122 -3.13 -0.26 -18.13
C GLN A 122 -4.25 0.50 -17.41
N GLU A 123 -5.42 0.62 -18.04
CA GLU A 123 -6.57 1.32 -17.45
C GLU A 123 -7.13 0.58 -16.22
N LYS A 124 -7.14 -0.75 -16.23
CA LYS A 124 -7.62 -1.58 -15.11
C LYS A 124 -6.75 -1.39 -13.86
N LEU A 125 -5.42 -1.42 -14.02
CA LEU A 125 -4.48 -1.15 -12.93
C LEU A 125 -4.70 0.24 -12.35
N PHE A 126 -4.93 1.23 -13.21
CA PHE A 126 -5.12 2.60 -12.78
C PHE A 126 -6.45 2.85 -12.06
N LYS A 127 -7.55 2.24 -12.53
CA LYS A 127 -8.85 2.31 -11.86
C LYS A 127 -8.78 1.80 -10.41
N SER A 128 -8.03 0.72 -10.20
CA SER A 128 -7.81 0.17 -8.87
C SER A 128 -7.08 1.10 -7.92
N LEU A 129 -6.10 1.80 -8.48
CA LEU A 129 -5.27 2.74 -7.78
C LEU A 129 -6.13 3.85 -7.19
N VAL A 130 -7.00 4.42 -8.02
CA VAL A 130 -7.92 5.49 -7.63
C VAL A 130 -8.84 5.05 -6.49
N VAL A 131 -9.29 3.79 -6.49
CA VAL A 131 -10.10 3.24 -5.41
C VAL A 131 -9.30 3.13 -4.11
N ILE A 132 -8.08 2.58 -4.16
CA ILE A 132 -7.19 2.48 -2.98
C ILE A 132 -6.94 3.86 -2.39
N ILE A 133 -6.60 4.82 -3.24
CA ILE A 133 -6.34 6.20 -2.84
C ILE A 133 -7.58 6.83 -2.22
N GLY A 134 -8.75 6.67 -2.85
CA GLY A 134 -10.00 7.19 -2.34
C GLY A 134 -10.33 6.65 -0.95
N ILE A 135 -10.09 5.37 -0.71
CA ILE A 135 -10.31 4.73 0.60
C ILE A 135 -9.31 5.26 1.63
N VAL A 136 -8.02 5.32 1.28
CA VAL A 136 -6.95 5.74 2.18
C VAL A 136 -7.08 7.22 2.52
N ILE A 137 -7.06 8.08 1.51
CA ILE A 137 -7.14 9.55 1.68
C ILE A 137 -8.50 9.92 2.25
N GLY A 138 -9.57 9.28 1.78
CA GLY A 138 -10.91 9.44 2.34
C GLY A 138 -10.94 9.12 3.83
N GLY A 139 -10.31 8.02 4.26
CA GLY A 139 -10.19 7.67 5.68
C GLY A 139 -9.45 8.72 6.50
N TYR A 140 -8.32 9.24 6.00
CA TYR A 140 -7.56 10.29 6.71
C TYR A 140 -8.29 11.63 6.76
N VAL A 141 -8.89 12.07 5.65
CA VAL A 141 -9.64 13.32 5.58
C VAL A 141 -10.89 13.22 6.45
N PHE A 142 -11.63 12.11 6.35
CA PHE A 142 -12.82 11.86 7.17
C PHE A 142 -12.49 11.86 8.66
N ASN A 143 -11.42 11.18 9.07
CA ASN A 143 -10.95 11.20 10.46
C ASN A 143 -10.59 12.62 10.94
N ASN A 144 -9.92 13.42 10.10
CA ASN A 144 -9.58 14.81 10.45
C ASN A 144 -10.82 15.71 10.57
N ILE A 145 -11.76 15.62 9.63
CA ILE A 145 -13.03 16.37 9.68
C ILE A 145 -13.80 15.97 10.94
N PHE A 146 -13.94 14.66 11.18
CA PHE A 146 -14.66 14.15 12.33
C PHE A 146 -14.06 14.63 13.65
N ARG A 147 -12.73 14.63 13.76
CA ARG A 147 -12.03 15.16 14.93
C ARG A 147 -12.19 16.68 15.06
N LEU A 148 -12.12 17.43 13.97
CA LEU A 148 -12.32 18.89 13.99
C LEU A 148 -13.75 19.24 14.42
N VAL A 149 -14.75 18.52 13.90
CA VAL A 149 -16.15 18.64 14.30
C VAL A 149 -16.31 18.28 15.77
N SER A 150 -15.77 17.14 16.22
CA SER A 150 -15.83 16.72 17.63
C SER A 150 -15.19 17.75 18.57
N ASN A 151 -14.02 18.25 18.23
CA ASN A 151 -13.30 19.22 19.09
C ASN A 151 -14.02 20.57 19.15
N HIS A 152 -14.59 21.04 18.04
CA HIS A 152 -15.23 22.36 18.00
C HIS A 152 -16.67 22.35 18.52
N TRP A 153 -17.44 21.29 18.24
CA TRP A 153 -18.87 21.24 18.53
C TRP A 153 -19.20 20.51 19.84
N LEU A 154 -18.38 19.54 20.28
CA LEU A 154 -18.67 18.69 21.45
C LEU A 154 -17.84 19.13 22.66
N GLN A 155 -17.73 20.45 22.88
CA GLN A 155 -16.79 21.03 23.85
C GLN A 155 -16.97 20.53 25.30
N HIS A 156 -18.15 20.06 25.68
CA HIS A 156 -18.51 19.83 27.09
C HIS A 156 -18.49 18.37 27.57
N ASN A 157 -18.18 17.38 26.73
CA ASN A 157 -18.18 15.98 27.19
C ASN A 157 -16.95 15.21 26.69
N ASP A 158 -15.97 15.01 27.58
CA ASP A 158 -14.71 14.34 27.27
C ASP A 158 -14.92 12.87 26.89
N VAL A 159 -15.95 12.23 27.43
CA VAL A 159 -16.34 10.85 27.06
C VAL A 159 -16.74 10.78 25.58
N VAL A 160 -17.45 11.78 25.08
CA VAL A 160 -17.89 11.83 23.68
C VAL A 160 -16.70 12.10 22.76
N LYS A 161 -15.79 13.01 23.14
CA LYS A 161 -14.55 13.26 22.39
C LYS A 161 -13.69 12.00 22.30
N TRP A 162 -13.57 11.27 23.40
CA TRP A 162 -12.84 10.01 23.44
C TRP A 162 -13.45 8.98 22.47
N TRP A 163 -14.77 8.77 22.54
CA TRP A 163 -15.47 7.87 21.62
C TRP A 163 -15.30 8.29 20.16
N ALA A 164 -15.36 9.59 19.87
CA ALA A 164 -15.18 10.10 18.53
C ALA A 164 -13.77 9.81 17.99
N ASN A 165 -12.74 10.03 18.80
CA ASN A 165 -11.36 9.74 18.41
C ASN A 165 -11.10 8.24 18.23
N VAL A 166 -11.68 7.39 19.08
CA VAL A 166 -11.60 5.92 18.93
C VAL A 166 -12.26 5.48 17.63
N PHE A 167 -13.47 5.97 17.34
CA PHE A 167 -14.19 5.65 16.12
C PHE A 167 -13.42 6.08 14.86
N GLY A 168 -12.87 7.30 14.86
CA GLY A 168 -12.02 7.80 13.79
C GLY A 168 -10.76 6.95 13.59
N GLY A 169 -10.12 6.52 14.69
CA GLY A 169 -8.97 5.60 14.65
C GLY A 169 -9.30 4.22 14.06
N ILE A 170 -10.49 3.67 14.39
CA ILE A 170 -10.96 2.41 13.82
C ILE A 170 -11.15 2.54 12.30
N ILE A 171 -11.81 3.61 11.84
CA ILE A 171 -12.01 3.86 10.40
C ILE A 171 -10.67 3.98 9.68
N LEU A 172 -9.71 4.69 10.27
CA LEU A 172 -8.38 4.88 9.71
C LEU A 172 -7.63 3.54 9.59
N ASN A 173 -7.70 2.69 10.61
CA ASN A 173 -7.11 1.34 10.58
C ASN A 173 -7.78 0.44 9.54
N ILE A 174 -9.11 0.50 9.40
CA ILE A 174 -9.83 -0.21 8.34
C ILE A 174 -9.35 0.28 6.97
N GLY A 175 -9.25 1.59 6.77
CA GLY A 175 -8.73 2.18 5.52
C GLY A 175 -7.32 1.71 5.18
N ALA A 176 -6.41 1.71 6.17
CA ALA A 176 -5.06 1.19 6.01
C ALA A 176 -5.04 -0.32 5.69
N SER A 177 -5.89 -1.11 6.36
CA SER A 177 -5.99 -2.56 6.10
C SER A 177 -6.59 -2.89 4.73
N ALA A 178 -7.48 -2.03 4.23
CA ALA A 178 -8.21 -2.21 2.97
C ALA A 178 -7.31 -2.10 1.73
N GLU A 179 -6.09 -1.56 1.85
CA GLU A 179 -5.13 -1.50 0.75
C GLU A 179 -4.80 -2.90 0.20
N THR A 180 -4.59 -3.87 1.08
CA THR A 180 -4.22 -5.24 0.70
C THR A 180 -5.32 -5.97 -0.09
N PRO A 181 -6.59 -6.05 0.39
CA PRO A 181 -7.66 -6.67 -0.36
C PRO A 181 -7.98 -5.90 -1.65
N ALA A 182 -7.88 -4.57 -1.66
CA ALA A 182 -8.05 -3.79 -2.88
C ALA A 182 -6.99 -4.15 -3.93
N LEU A 183 -5.71 -4.23 -3.53
CA LEU A 183 -4.64 -4.71 -4.43
C LEU A 183 -4.92 -6.12 -4.97
N TYR A 184 -5.41 -7.04 -4.14
CA TYR A 184 -5.76 -8.39 -4.57
C TYR A 184 -6.91 -8.46 -5.58
N ILE A 185 -7.98 -7.68 -5.34
CA ILE A 185 -9.17 -7.64 -6.19
C ILE A 185 -8.83 -7.09 -7.56
N PHE A 186 -7.93 -6.11 -7.65
CA PHE A 186 -7.71 -5.40 -8.90
C PHE A 186 -6.41 -5.70 -9.63
N SER A 187 -5.36 -6.18 -8.94
CA SER A 187 -4.09 -6.54 -9.59
C SER A 187 -4.02 -8.04 -9.85
N THR A 188 -4.02 -8.42 -11.14
CA THR A 188 -3.83 -9.82 -11.56
C THR A 188 -2.46 -10.35 -11.20
N ASP A 189 -1.43 -9.51 -11.26
CA ASP A 189 -0.06 -9.87 -10.94
C ASP A 189 0.10 -10.15 -9.45
N TYR A 190 -0.48 -9.27 -8.62
CA TYR A 190 -0.49 -9.45 -7.17
C TYR A 190 -1.25 -10.71 -6.76
N ARG A 191 -2.41 -10.96 -7.38
CA ARG A 191 -3.18 -12.18 -7.18
C ARG A 191 -2.41 -13.43 -7.59
N SER A 192 -1.73 -13.40 -8.73
CA SER A 192 -0.88 -14.49 -9.22
C SER A 192 0.27 -14.78 -8.25
N ALA A 193 0.94 -13.73 -7.75
CA ALA A 193 2.00 -13.85 -6.76
C ALA A 193 1.51 -14.48 -5.44
N ILE A 194 0.37 -13.99 -4.91
CA ILE A 194 -0.23 -14.56 -3.69
C ILE A 194 -0.64 -16.02 -3.91
N ASN A 195 -1.32 -16.32 -5.02
CA ASN A 195 -1.73 -17.70 -5.32
C ASN A 195 -0.52 -18.62 -5.47
N LYS A 196 0.61 -18.14 -6.00
CA LYS A 196 1.87 -18.90 -6.09
C LYS A 196 2.45 -19.18 -4.70
N VAL A 197 2.45 -18.20 -3.81
CA VAL A 197 2.90 -18.37 -2.41
C VAL A 197 1.96 -19.32 -1.66
N LEU A 198 0.65 -19.13 -1.78
CA LEU A 198 -0.35 -19.99 -1.16
C LEU A 198 -0.27 -21.43 -1.68
N ALA A 199 -0.08 -21.62 -2.98
CA ALA A 199 0.13 -22.93 -3.57
C ALA A 199 1.40 -23.61 -3.05
N ARG A 200 2.48 -22.87 -2.80
CA ARG A 200 3.69 -23.41 -2.13
C ARG A 200 3.37 -23.86 -0.71
N PHE A 201 2.66 -23.06 0.07
CA PHE A 201 2.25 -23.44 1.43
C PHE A 201 1.35 -24.68 1.45
N ILE A 202 0.43 -24.79 0.49
CA ILE A 202 -0.46 -25.95 0.36
C ILE A 202 0.30 -27.20 -0.12
N CYS A 203 1.21 -27.07 -1.10
CA CYS A 203 2.00 -28.19 -1.64
C CYS A 203 3.14 -28.66 -0.73
N CYS A 204 3.76 -27.77 0.07
CA CYS A 204 4.90 -28.11 0.93
C CYS A 204 4.54 -28.75 2.28
N GLY A 205 3.26 -29.05 2.55
CA GLY A 205 2.94 -30.19 3.43
C GLY A 205 2.69 -29.92 4.92
N CYS A 206 1.78 -29.01 5.26
CA CYS A 206 1.10 -29.08 6.57
C CYS A 206 -0.30 -29.74 6.52
N LEU A 207 -0.98 -29.76 5.37
CA LEU A 207 -2.30 -30.40 5.24
C LEU A 207 -2.25 -31.89 4.85
N LYS A 208 -1.13 -32.35 4.28
CA LYS A 208 -0.99 -33.75 3.84
C LYS A 208 -0.80 -34.72 5.01
N LYS A 209 -0.29 -34.26 6.17
CA LYS A 209 -0.08 -35.12 7.35
C LYS A 209 -1.33 -35.34 8.22
N ASN A 210 -2.39 -34.53 8.08
CA ASN A 210 -3.67 -34.76 8.76
C ASN A 210 -4.77 -35.34 7.86
N ALA A 211 -4.68 -35.19 6.53
CA ALA A 211 -5.68 -35.73 5.61
C ALA A 211 -5.58 -37.26 5.39
N GLN A 212 -4.48 -37.91 5.81
CA GLN A 212 -4.36 -39.37 5.76
C GLN A 212 -5.12 -40.10 6.89
N ASN A 213 -5.53 -39.39 7.95
CA ASN A 213 -6.35 -39.93 9.04
C ASN A 213 -7.85 -39.57 8.92
N SER A 214 -8.27 -38.92 7.84
CA SER A 214 -9.67 -38.50 7.67
C SER A 214 -10.07 -38.65 6.21
N GLY A 215 -10.64 -39.81 5.87
CA GLY A 215 -11.06 -40.25 4.53
C GLY A 215 -12.13 -39.40 3.83
N ILE A 216 -12.36 -38.15 4.25
CA ILE A 216 -13.40 -37.25 3.73
C ILE A 216 -12.81 -36.18 2.77
N LEU A 217 -11.50 -35.90 2.81
CA LEU A 217 -10.91 -34.81 2.01
C LEU A 217 -10.46 -35.17 0.58
N ALA A 218 -10.53 -36.45 0.18
CA ALA A 218 -10.12 -36.87 -1.17
C ALA A 218 -11.02 -36.31 -2.30
N SER A 219 -12.26 -35.94 -1.99
CA SER A 219 -13.22 -35.40 -2.96
C SER A 219 -12.95 -33.93 -3.31
N ALA A 220 -12.55 -33.10 -2.34
CA ALA A 220 -12.31 -31.67 -2.58
C ALA A 220 -11.05 -31.40 -3.42
N CYS A 221 -10.04 -32.27 -3.34
CA CYS A 221 -8.78 -32.09 -4.08
C CYS A 221 -8.90 -32.44 -5.57
N ALA A 222 -9.92 -33.21 -5.97
CA ALA A 222 -10.18 -33.52 -7.38
C ALA A 222 -10.74 -32.30 -8.14
N VAL A 223 -11.55 -31.47 -7.48
CA VAL A 223 -12.16 -30.27 -8.08
C VAL A 223 -11.12 -29.19 -8.38
N THR A 224 -10.07 -29.06 -7.56
CA THR A 224 -8.99 -28.08 -7.77
C THR A 224 -8.06 -28.44 -8.94
N ARG A 225 -7.90 -29.74 -9.25
CA ARG A 225 -7.06 -30.17 -10.40
C ARG A 225 -7.70 -29.85 -11.75
N VAL A 226 -9.03 -29.88 -11.86
CA VAL A 226 -9.73 -29.61 -13.13
C VAL A 226 -9.60 -28.13 -13.54
N ASN A 227 -9.61 -27.20 -12.59
CA ASN A 227 -9.38 -25.78 -12.89
C ASN A 227 -7.92 -25.45 -13.21
N ALA A 228 -6.94 -26.14 -12.61
CA ALA A 228 -5.53 -25.90 -12.91
C ALA A 228 -5.15 -26.35 -14.34
N VAL A 229 -5.74 -27.45 -14.84
CA VAL A 229 -5.52 -27.93 -16.21
C VAL A 229 -6.17 -27.00 -17.24
N THR A 230 -7.33 -26.40 -16.91
CA THR A 230 -8.02 -25.48 -17.82
C THR A 230 -7.27 -24.14 -17.97
N VAL A 231 -6.53 -23.70 -16.95
CA VAL A 231 -5.71 -22.47 -17.02
C VAL A 231 -4.37 -22.71 -17.74
N ALA A 232 -3.82 -23.93 -17.74
CA ALA A 232 -2.60 -24.25 -18.48
C ALA A 232 -2.80 -24.32 -20.01
N ILE A 233 -4.04 -24.52 -20.48
CA ILE A 233 -4.35 -24.64 -21.93
C ILE A 233 -4.54 -23.27 -22.61
N LYS A 234 -4.58 -22.16 -21.84
CA LYS A 234 -4.80 -20.81 -22.38
C LYS A 234 -3.67 -19.83 -22.08
N MET A 235 -2.42 -20.24 -22.35
CA MET A 235 -1.31 -19.30 -22.56
C MET A 235 -1.06 -19.11 -24.06
N PRO A 236 -1.56 -18.03 -24.69
CA PRO A 236 -1.15 -17.67 -26.04
C PRO A 236 0.23 -17.00 -26.02
N HIS A 237 1.10 -17.50 -26.89
CA HIS A 237 2.24 -16.85 -27.53
C HIS A 237 3.18 -15.99 -26.68
N ARG A 238 4.30 -16.63 -26.27
CA ARG A 238 5.61 -15.96 -26.21
C ARG A 238 5.88 -15.32 -27.58
N ILE A 239 5.87 -14.00 -27.62
CA ILE A 239 6.42 -13.23 -28.75
C ILE A 239 7.94 -13.43 -28.69
N SER A 240 8.43 -14.31 -29.57
CA SER A 240 9.83 -14.39 -29.94
C SER A 240 10.21 -13.07 -30.60
N LEU A 241 10.98 -12.24 -29.89
CA LEU A 241 11.67 -11.09 -30.50
C LEU A 241 12.79 -11.65 -31.36
N ASN A 242 12.49 -11.86 -32.64
CA ASN A 242 13.47 -12.19 -33.68
C ASN A 242 14.32 -10.95 -33.94
N SER A 243 15.50 -10.88 -33.31
CA SER A 243 16.51 -9.86 -33.60
C SER A 243 17.28 -10.24 -34.87
N ASN A 244 16.67 -10.06 -36.04
CA ASN A 244 17.40 -10.03 -37.30
C ASN A 244 18.15 -8.69 -37.40
N VAL A 245 19.40 -8.70 -36.91
CA VAL A 245 20.37 -7.62 -37.11
C VAL A 245 20.84 -7.68 -38.56
N HIS A 246 20.35 -6.76 -39.39
CA HIS A 246 20.84 -6.56 -40.75
C HIS A 246 22.22 -5.88 -40.67
N HIS A 247 23.28 -6.60 -41.05
CA HIS A 247 24.58 -5.99 -41.30
C HIS A 247 24.54 -5.15 -42.59
N PRO A 248 25.05 -3.90 -42.58
CA PRO A 248 25.23 -3.14 -43.80
C PRO A 248 26.42 -3.70 -44.59
N ASN A 249 26.16 -4.10 -45.84
CA ASN A 249 27.19 -4.45 -46.82
C ASN A 249 27.97 -3.18 -47.20
N ILE A 250 29.27 -3.17 -46.89
CA ILE A 250 30.22 -2.19 -47.40
C ILE A 250 30.69 -2.71 -48.77
N VAL A 251 30.27 -2.04 -49.83
CA VAL A 251 30.78 -2.27 -51.19
C VAL A 251 32.09 -1.50 -51.33
N LYS A 252 33.14 -2.20 -51.80
CA LYS A 252 34.47 -1.66 -52.11
C LYS A 252 34.47 -0.89 -53.42
#